data_AF-A0A8H7DXS4-F1
#
_entry.id   AF-A0A8H7DXS4-F1
#
_cell.length_a   1.000
_cell.length_b   1.000
_cell.length_c   1.000
_cell.angle_alpha   90.00
_cell.angle_beta   90.00
_cell.angle_gamma   90.00
#
_symmetry.space_group_name_H-M   'P 1'
#
loop_
_entity.id
_entity.type
_entity.pdbx_description
1 polymer ?
#
loop_
_entity_poly.entity_id
_entity_poly.type
_entity_poly.pdbx_seq_one_letter_code
_entity_poly.pdbx_strand_id
1 'polypeptide(L)'
;MLGITVSPFAHKKLTPDGMTWLEQGSYQAAPESETPSTHPDMSMYPSISSVPSPGLYSDHGTISGQRRAPTPVKSPPPILPYYTEHTPLMHGQAPPSDRTERPPPPPRPPSSPPPPDEKRSSTPKKLFFVTLSIAVLFLAAMAAGYTVGLNSYCNPSVREAYDHAWQMETRRRDDLRHQWQFELDTMRDERDEWEKERQRRAEEKERKEAIQRSNVKFETPIPRDACSSYGTREYSARLLNVPEKFNAMELCAETEVSIHGVMKQPSYCKDNGKWGGVYGHWVVDFQEAACAPYFSKFENKGCSTAGSGLRTYHSRLENLRPSDDWKDMCSTTPADFLGNHFDSPTHCVDWSPHGIWGIWDVSDANWYTTGLNSYCNPAVRAAFMRQREMEIRHQEEQRRQWEFEKAEWQERRDEWGKERDEWGKERDEWAQERRRRMEEKKRKEAIRRAHVKFEIPSPHKSCLSYGTREYSAQLLNVPDDLNALELCNDAEGSIHGVMKRPDYCEDKGKWAGVFGHWRVDFQEAACKPSFSTFDDKGCLNDGSGIRIYHSHLENLRDSDDWEIMCSTTPADFLQHHFDGPTHCANRGSHGIWGIWEVRDTSC
;
A
#
# COMPACT_ATOMS: atom_id res chain seq x y z
N MET A 1 37.42 -40.41 -34.42
CA MET A 1 36.89 -39.55 -35.52
C MET A 1 35.60 -38.93 -35.00
N LEU A 2 35.37 -37.62 -34.89
CA LEU A 2 36.21 -36.40 -34.90
C LEU A 2 35.79 -35.63 -33.62
N GLY A 3 36.53 -34.73 -32.98
CA GLY A 3 37.86 -34.16 -33.16
C GLY A 3 37.97 -33.00 -32.14
N ILE A 4 38.76 -33.16 -31.08
CA ILE A 4 38.83 -32.26 -29.91
C ILE A 4 39.88 -31.16 -30.13
N THR A 5 39.62 -29.92 -29.68
CA THR A 5 40.52 -28.98 -28.91
C THR A 5 39.85 -27.59 -28.85
N VAL A 6 39.54 -26.97 -27.69
CA VAL A 6 40.36 -26.45 -26.57
C VAL A 6 40.99 -25.06 -26.85
N SER A 7 40.68 -24.10 -25.98
CA SER A 7 41.12 -22.69 -25.96
C SER A 7 42.63 -22.51 -25.62
N PRO A 8 43.17 -21.27 -25.61
CA PRO A 8 43.33 -20.61 -24.31
C PRO A 8 43.20 -19.06 -24.27
N PHE A 9 43.16 -18.53 -23.04
CA PHE A 9 43.24 -17.12 -22.64
C PHE A 9 44.59 -16.44 -22.93
N ALA A 10 44.60 -15.10 -23.04
CA ALA A 10 45.73 -14.25 -22.60
C ALA A 10 45.30 -12.79 -22.27
N HIS A 11 45.95 -12.17 -21.28
CA HIS A 11 45.68 -10.82 -20.74
C HIS A 11 46.57 -9.69 -21.32
N LYS A 12 46.07 -8.43 -21.25
CA LYS A 12 46.73 -7.16 -20.82
C LYS A 12 45.67 -6.03 -20.92
N LYS A 13 45.26 -5.24 -19.91
CA LYS A 13 45.84 -4.43 -18.81
C LYS A 13 46.54 -3.11 -19.22
N LEU A 14 45.87 -1.99 -18.83
CA LEU A 14 46.37 -0.67 -18.38
C LEU A 14 46.79 0.44 -19.39
N THR A 15 45.87 1.42 -19.60
CA THR A 15 45.93 2.88 -19.24
C THR A 15 47.24 3.71 -19.34
N PRO A 16 47.19 5.07 -19.33
CA PRO A 16 46.20 6.05 -19.82
C PRO A 16 46.85 7.25 -20.58
N ASP A 17 46.05 8.29 -20.89
CA ASP A 17 46.37 9.75 -20.91
C ASP A 17 45.92 10.54 -22.16
N GLY A 18 45.61 11.83 -21.96
CA GLY A 18 45.72 12.86 -23.00
C GLY A 18 44.42 13.52 -23.50
N MET A 19 43.77 14.34 -22.69
CA MET A 19 43.01 15.49 -23.24
C MET A 19 43.98 16.56 -23.73
N THR A 20 43.72 17.17 -24.89
CA THR A 20 44.06 18.58 -25.13
C THR A 20 43.28 19.14 -26.32
N TRP A 21 42.76 20.35 -26.16
CA TRP A 21 42.23 21.18 -27.24
C TRP A 21 43.37 21.87 -27.98
N LEU A 22 43.17 22.20 -29.26
CA LEU A 22 43.80 23.38 -29.88
C LEU A 22 43.02 23.84 -31.12
N GLU A 23 42.98 25.16 -31.29
CA GLU A 23 42.23 25.93 -32.30
C GLU A 23 43.09 26.27 -33.55
N GLN A 24 42.50 27.05 -34.47
CA GLN A 24 43.14 27.78 -35.61
C GLN A 24 43.54 26.88 -36.81
N GLY A 25 43.28 27.19 -38.09
CA GLY A 25 42.63 28.29 -38.82
C GLY A 25 42.43 27.87 -40.30
N SER A 26 42.22 28.72 -41.33
CA SER A 26 41.99 30.17 -41.42
C SER A 26 41.57 30.60 -42.86
N TYR A 27 40.47 31.35 -43.00
CA TYR A 27 40.13 32.34 -44.06
C TYR A 27 40.37 32.07 -45.57
N GLN A 28 39.27 32.12 -46.37
CA GLN A 28 39.00 33.04 -47.51
C GLN A 28 37.66 32.62 -48.18
N ALA A 29 36.78 33.44 -48.78
CA ALA A 29 36.32 34.82 -48.64
C ALA A 29 35.30 35.05 -49.78
N ALA A 30 34.04 35.43 -49.48
CA ALA A 30 33.05 36.17 -50.32
C ALA A 30 32.66 35.62 -51.73
N PRO A 31 31.40 35.81 -52.24
CA PRO A 31 30.59 37.02 -52.08
C PRO A 31 29.10 36.85 -51.67
N GLU A 32 28.53 38.02 -51.36
CA GLU A 32 27.13 38.52 -51.47
C GLU A 32 26.06 37.60 -52.15
N SER A 33 24.78 37.60 -51.77
CA SER A 33 24.00 38.35 -50.77
C SER A 33 22.62 37.69 -50.51
N GLU A 34 21.78 38.31 -49.67
CA GLU A 34 20.35 38.04 -49.38
C GLU A 34 20.03 37.01 -48.28
N THR A 35 19.31 37.48 -47.25
CA THR A 35 18.86 36.71 -46.08
C THR A 35 17.39 37.03 -45.75
N PRO A 36 16.51 36.03 -45.61
CA PRO A 36 15.29 36.13 -44.83
C PRO A 36 15.55 35.67 -43.38
N SER A 37 15.02 36.39 -42.41
CA SER A 37 15.20 36.13 -40.97
C SER A 37 14.24 35.06 -40.42
N THR A 38 14.77 34.13 -39.63
CA THR A 38 14.01 33.15 -38.83
C THR A 38 13.98 33.53 -37.35
N HIS A 39 12.95 33.08 -36.62
CA HIS A 39 12.85 32.79 -35.16
C HIS A 39 11.53 33.30 -34.54
N PRO A 40 11.00 32.66 -33.47
CA PRO A 40 10.81 31.22 -33.29
C PRO A 40 9.40 30.85 -32.78
N ASP A 41 9.07 29.56 -32.80
CA ASP A 41 7.87 28.99 -32.15
C ASP A 41 7.86 29.18 -30.63
N MET A 42 6.70 29.46 -30.03
CA MET A 42 6.52 29.38 -28.58
C MET A 42 5.09 29.01 -28.14
N SER A 43 4.95 27.76 -27.68
CA SER A 43 3.96 27.21 -26.72
C SER A 43 2.45 27.45 -26.93
N MET A 44 1.74 26.34 -27.18
CA MET A 44 0.30 26.20 -26.98
C MET A 44 -0.12 26.37 -25.50
N TYR A 45 -1.28 27.00 -25.26
CA TYR A 45 -2.14 26.73 -24.11
C TYR A 45 -3.61 26.65 -24.59
N PRO A 46 -4.43 25.73 -24.07
CA PRO A 46 -5.79 25.53 -24.57
C PRO A 46 -6.81 26.44 -23.86
N SER A 47 -7.55 27.24 -24.63
CA SER A 47 -8.73 27.95 -24.14
C SER A 47 -9.98 27.08 -24.28
N ILE A 48 -10.77 27.01 -23.21
CA ILE A 48 -11.90 26.09 -23.05
C ILE A 48 -13.21 26.81 -23.35
N SER A 49 -14.09 26.12 -24.08
CA SER A 49 -15.43 26.57 -24.45
C SER A 49 -16.39 26.71 -23.26
N SER A 50 -17.44 27.51 -23.45
CA SER A 50 -18.62 27.54 -22.58
C SER A 50 -19.92 27.58 -23.39
N VAL A 51 -20.99 27.09 -22.75
CA VAL A 51 -22.25 26.59 -23.35
C VAL A 51 -23.44 27.31 -22.64
N PRO A 52 -24.62 27.47 -23.27
CA PRO A 52 -25.48 28.63 -23.01
C PRO A 52 -26.60 28.43 -21.96
N SER A 53 -27.19 29.54 -21.54
CA SER A 53 -28.30 29.64 -20.59
C SER A 53 -29.68 29.23 -21.17
N PRO A 54 -30.58 28.65 -20.36
CA PRO A 54 -31.96 28.32 -20.77
C PRO A 54 -32.97 29.45 -20.48
N GLY A 55 -34.13 29.39 -21.15
CA GLY A 55 -35.18 30.42 -21.13
C GLY A 55 -36.19 30.35 -19.97
N LEU A 56 -37.01 31.41 -19.89
CA LEU A 56 -37.99 31.66 -18.82
C LEU A 56 -39.24 30.75 -18.88
N TYR A 57 -39.72 30.37 -17.70
CA TYR A 57 -41.15 30.19 -17.42
C TYR A 57 -41.46 30.65 -15.99
N SER A 58 -42.56 31.38 -15.80
CA SER A 58 -42.95 31.97 -14.51
C SER A 58 -43.96 31.11 -13.77
N ASP A 59 -43.87 31.03 -12.44
CA ASP A 59 -45.05 31.22 -11.59
C ASP A 59 -44.72 31.62 -10.14
N HIS A 60 -45.72 32.13 -9.41
CA HIS A 60 -45.59 32.90 -8.17
C HIS A 60 -45.37 32.08 -6.87
N GLY A 61 -44.66 32.69 -5.89
CA GLY A 61 -44.53 32.13 -4.54
C GLY A 61 -43.81 33.04 -3.52
N THR A 62 -44.50 34.07 -3.00
CA THR A 62 -43.93 35.04 -2.04
C THR A 62 -43.79 34.48 -0.62
N ILE A 63 -42.57 34.46 -0.05
CA ILE A 63 -42.36 34.31 1.41
C ILE A 63 -41.38 35.38 1.90
N SER A 64 -41.76 36.11 2.97
CA SER A 64 -40.93 37.12 3.61
C SER A 64 -39.84 36.48 4.47
N GLY A 65 -38.63 37.04 4.39
CA GLY A 65 -37.49 36.52 5.15
C GLY A 65 -37.42 37.00 6.60
N GLN A 66 -36.60 36.31 7.40
CA GLN A 66 -35.93 36.90 8.57
C GLN A 66 -34.62 36.15 8.87
N ARG A 67 -33.56 36.90 9.18
CA ARG A 67 -32.26 36.35 9.57
C ARG A 67 -32.29 35.90 11.03
N ARG A 68 -31.62 34.79 11.38
CA ARG A 68 -31.00 34.58 12.70
C ARG A 68 -29.69 33.81 12.59
N ALA A 69 -28.76 34.18 13.48
CA ALA A 69 -27.39 33.67 13.57
C ALA A 69 -27.27 32.50 14.59
N PRO A 70 -26.13 31.81 14.70
CA PRO A 70 -26.04 30.44 15.25
C PRO A 70 -25.72 30.38 16.76
N THR A 71 -26.10 29.27 17.42
CA THR A 71 -25.68 28.85 18.78
C THR A 71 -25.66 27.28 18.85
N PRO A 72 -25.22 26.60 19.94
CA PRO A 72 -23.89 25.98 19.93
C PRO A 72 -23.82 24.50 20.40
N VAL A 73 -22.60 23.94 20.39
CA VAL A 73 -22.23 22.57 20.83
C VAL A 73 -22.57 22.28 22.30
N LYS A 74 -23.05 21.05 22.60
CA LYS A 74 -23.01 20.41 23.93
C LYS A 74 -22.79 18.89 23.85
N SER A 75 -22.14 18.35 24.88
CA SER A 75 -21.58 16.98 24.99
C SER A 75 -22.57 15.92 25.57
N PRO A 76 -22.27 14.60 25.46
CA PRO A 76 -23.13 13.47 25.91
C PRO A 76 -22.89 13.09 27.39
N PRO A 77 -23.76 12.32 28.09
CA PRO A 77 -23.89 10.83 28.00
C PRO A 77 -25.35 10.33 28.31
N PRO A 78 -25.68 9.08 28.73
CA PRO A 78 -24.92 7.82 28.91
C PRO A 78 -25.54 6.55 28.25
N ILE A 79 -25.01 5.36 28.58
CA ILE A 79 -25.24 4.04 27.93
C ILE A 79 -26.08 3.09 28.81
N LEU A 80 -26.74 2.11 28.17
CA LEU A 80 -27.29 0.81 28.66
C LEU A 80 -28.81 0.77 29.01
N PRO A 81 -29.47 -0.40 28.88
CA PRO A 81 -29.27 -1.49 27.88
C PRO A 81 -30.61 -1.99 27.28
N TYR A 82 -30.54 -2.90 26.27
CA TYR A 82 -31.28 -4.18 26.14
C TYR A 82 -31.42 -4.65 24.68
N TYR A 83 -31.28 -5.97 24.49
CA TYR A 83 -31.58 -6.70 23.25
C TYR A 83 -33.09 -6.88 23.06
N THR A 84 -33.56 -6.76 21.81
CA THR A 84 -34.67 -7.57 21.28
C THR A 84 -34.45 -7.81 19.79
N GLU A 85 -34.26 -9.07 19.39
CA GLU A 85 -34.20 -9.47 17.99
C GLU A 85 -35.59 -9.40 17.33
N HIS A 86 -35.64 -8.95 16.08
CA HIS A 86 -36.79 -9.15 15.20
C HIS A 86 -36.38 -9.98 13.99
N THR A 87 -36.77 -11.26 13.98
CA THR A 87 -36.69 -12.13 12.79
C THR A 87 -38.02 -12.09 12.03
N PRO A 88 -38.03 -11.81 10.70
CA PRO A 88 -39.21 -11.99 9.87
C PRO A 88 -39.37 -13.46 9.43
N LEU A 89 -40.63 -13.91 9.30
CA LEU A 89 -40.95 -15.26 8.85
C LEU A 89 -40.61 -15.48 7.37
N MET A 90 -40.15 -16.69 7.03
CA MET A 90 -40.26 -17.26 5.69
C MET A 90 -41.03 -18.58 5.73
N HIS A 91 -41.99 -18.74 4.81
CA HIS A 91 -42.73 -19.98 4.58
C HIS A 91 -41.90 -20.96 3.73
N GLY A 92 -41.96 -22.26 4.06
CA GLY A 92 -41.41 -23.35 3.25
C GLY A 92 -41.88 -24.71 3.80
N GLN A 93 -42.51 -25.54 2.96
CA GLN A 93 -43.17 -26.79 3.39
C GLN A 93 -42.21 -27.99 3.41
N ALA A 94 -42.47 -28.94 4.31
CA ALA A 94 -41.73 -30.21 4.47
C ALA A 94 -42.09 -31.26 3.39
N PRO A 95 -41.29 -32.33 3.24
CA PRO A 95 -41.71 -33.65 3.78
C PRO A 95 -40.53 -34.58 4.18
N PRO A 96 -40.77 -35.85 4.58
CA PRO A 96 -41.72 -36.35 5.59
C PRO A 96 -41.00 -37.11 6.74
N SER A 97 -41.78 -37.71 7.64
CA SER A 97 -41.35 -38.37 8.88
C SER A 97 -40.48 -39.62 8.73
N ASP A 98 -39.50 -39.77 9.64
CA ASP A 98 -39.26 -41.06 10.31
C ASP A 98 -38.91 -40.87 11.81
N ARG A 99 -38.95 -41.96 12.56
CA ARG A 99 -39.20 -42.04 14.01
C ARG A 99 -38.06 -42.80 14.68
N THR A 100 -37.26 -42.16 15.54
CA THR A 100 -36.55 -42.87 16.63
C THR A 100 -35.94 -41.95 17.70
N GLU A 101 -36.33 -42.22 18.94
CA GLU A 101 -35.53 -42.37 20.17
C GLU A 101 -34.40 -41.36 20.54
N ARG A 102 -34.50 -40.87 21.78
CA ARG A 102 -33.53 -40.01 22.48
C ARG A 102 -32.66 -40.86 23.44
N PRO A 103 -31.31 -40.79 23.40
CA PRO A 103 -30.45 -41.45 24.40
C PRO A 103 -30.52 -40.79 25.80
N PRO A 104 -30.35 -41.56 26.89
CA PRO A 104 -30.46 -41.06 28.27
C PRO A 104 -29.15 -40.47 28.86
N PRO A 105 -29.23 -39.67 29.94
CA PRO A 105 -28.07 -39.07 30.61
C PRO A 105 -27.34 -40.04 31.59
N PRO A 106 -26.08 -39.76 31.96
CA PRO A 106 -25.24 -40.65 32.77
C PRO A 106 -25.60 -40.70 34.28
N PRO A 107 -25.19 -41.78 34.99
CA PRO A 107 -25.65 -42.10 36.35
C PRO A 107 -24.92 -41.37 37.50
N ARG A 108 -25.56 -41.38 38.69
CA ARG A 108 -25.03 -40.85 39.97
C ARG A 108 -24.32 -41.93 40.80
N PRO A 109 -23.34 -41.56 41.67
CA PRO A 109 -22.61 -42.50 42.53
C PRO A 109 -23.44 -43.01 43.73
N PRO A 110 -23.07 -44.16 44.34
CA PRO A 110 -23.91 -44.89 45.29
C PRO A 110 -23.83 -44.42 46.76
N SER A 111 -24.89 -44.72 47.51
CA SER A 111 -25.02 -44.46 48.95
C SER A 111 -24.59 -45.65 49.83
N SER A 112 -24.12 -45.35 51.04
CA SER A 112 -23.64 -46.31 52.05
C SER A 112 -24.76 -47.11 52.74
N PRO A 113 -24.48 -48.34 53.24
CA PRO A 113 -25.47 -49.22 53.88
C PRO A 113 -25.81 -48.85 55.34
N PRO A 114 -26.95 -49.30 55.88
CA PRO A 114 -27.44 -48.97 57.22
C PRO A 114 -26.81 -49.84 58.34
N PRO A 115 -26.83 -49.36 59.61
CA PRO A 115 -26.37 -50.11 60.78
C PRO A 115 -27.43 -51.11 61.30
N PRO A 116 -27.02 -52.19 62.02
CA PRO A 116 -27.93 -53.19 62.56
C PRO A 116 -28.51 -52.84 63.95
N ASP A 117 -29.72 -53.34 64.22
CA ASP A 117 -30.39 -53.32 65.54
C ASP A 117 -29.74 -54.28 66.55
N GLU A 118 -29.54 -53.84 67.80
CA GLU A 118 -29.30 -54.77 68.92
C GLU A 118 -30.02 -54.37 70.22
N LYS A 119 -30.27 -55.38 71.06
CA LYS A 119 -31.41 -55.42 71.99
C LYS A 119 -31.15 -54.83 73.38
N ARG A 120 -32.21 -54.25 73.92
CA ARG A 120 -32.40 -53.77 75.29
C ARG A 120 -32.03 -54.83 76.35
N SER A 121 -31.07 -54.53 77.22
CA SER A 121 -30.74 -55.27 78.44
C SER A 121 -30.71 -54.32 79.65
N SER A 122 -31.24 -54.76 80.79
CA SER A 122 -31.43 -53.91 81.99
C SER A 122 -30.57 -54.35 83.17
N THR A 123 -29.83 -53.45 83.80
CA THR A 123 -29.21 -53.61 85.14
C THR A 123 -28.84 -52.22 85.74
N PRO A 124 -28.55 -52.10 87.06
CA PRO A 124 -29.05 -50.94 87.83
C PRO A 124 -28.12 -49.72 88.03
N LYS A 125 -28.58 -48.56 87.53
CA LYS A 125 -28.71 -47.22 88.17
C LYS A 125 -27.71 -46.69 89.25
N LYS A 126 -26.48 -47.19 89.43
CA LYS A 126 -25.45 -46.50 90.26
C LYS A 126 -24.07 -46.31 89.62
N LEU A 127 -23.77 -46.95 88.49
CA LEU A 127 -22.52 -46.72 87.72
C LEU A 127 -22.69 -45.78 86.50
N PHE A 128 -23.90 -45.25 86.29
CA PHE A 128 -24.30 -44.57 85.04
C PHE A 128 -23.89 -43.09 84.98
N PHE A 129 -23.71 -42.40 86.11
CA PHE A 129 -23.45 -40.96 86.13
C PHE A 129 -21.98 -40.59 85.87
N VAL A 130 -21.03 -41.44 86.29
CA VAL A 130 -19.59 -41.21 86.06
C VAL A 130 -19.24 -41.45 84.59
N THR A 131 -19.77 -42.53 84.00
CA THR A 131 -19.56 -42.88 82.59
C THR A 131 -20.20 -41.87 81.65
N LEU A 132 -21.43 -41.40 81.95
CA LEU A 132 -22.07 -40.33 81.17
C LEU A 132 -21.25 -39.02 81.19
N SER A 133 -20.68 -38.65 82.34
CA SER A 133 -19.87 -37.42 82.47
C SER A 133 -18.59 -37.48 81.62
N ILE A 134 -17.90 -38.62 81.61
CA ILE A 134 -16.71 -38.84 80.77
C ILE A 134 -17.11 -38.87 79.28
N ALA A 135 -18.21 -39.53 78.92
CA ALA A 135 -18.71 -39.57 77.55
C ALA A 135 -19.10 -38.17 77.04
N VAL A 136 -19.74 -37.34 77.85
CA VAL A 136 -20.08 -35.95 77.50
C VAL A 136 -18.82 -35.10 77.31
N LEU A 137 -17.79 -35.26 78.16
CA LEU A 137 -16.50 -34.58 77.97
C LEU A 137 -15.76 -35.03 76.71
N PHE A 138 -15.76 -36.33 76.39
CA PHE A 138 -15.19 -36.84 75.15
C PHE A 138 -15.95 -36.35 73.90
N LEU A 139 -17.28 -36.31 73.94
CA LEU A 139 -18.10 -35.78 72.86
C LEU A 139 -17.92 -34.26 72.70
N ALA A 140 -17.77 -33.51 73.79
CA ALA A 140 -17.44 -32.08 73.76
C ALA A 140 -16.02 -31.83 73.18
N ALA A 141 -15.03 -32.66 73.56
CA ALA A 141 -13.68 -32.58 73.01
C ALA A 141 -13.64 -32.95 71.52
N MET A 142 -14.39 -33.99 71.09
CA MET A 142 -14.52 -34.32 69.66
C MET A 142 -15.27 -33.23 68.87
N ALA A 143 -16.31 -32.62 69.45
CA ALA A 143 -17.01 -31.50 68.83
C ALA A 143 -16.09 -30.27 68.67
N ALA A 144 -15.29 -29.93 69.69
CA ALA A 144 -14.29 -28.87 69.63
C ALA A 144 -13.15 -29.18 68.63
N GLY A 145 -12.72 -30.43 68.55
CA GLY A 145 -11.78 -30.88 67.51
C GLY A 145 -12.36 -30.75 66.09
N TYR A 146 -13.65 -31.07 65.92
CA TYR A 146 -14.34 -30.95 64.63
C TYR A 146 -14.54 -29.49 64.20
N THR A 147 -14.83 -28.56 65.11
CA THR A 147 -14.98 -27.14 64.76
C THR A 147 -13.64 -26.49 64.39
N VAL A 148 -12.53 -26.90 65.01
CA VAL A 148 -11.18 -26.45 64.61
C VAL A 148 -10.71 -27.11 63.31
N GLY A 149 -11.01 -28.40 63.12
CA GLY A 149 -10.65 -29.14 61.90
C GLY A 149 -11.36 -28.64 60.64
N LEU A 150 -12.66 -28.35 60.72
CA LEU A 150 -13.43 -27.84 59.57
C LEU A 150 -13.09 -26.39 59.20
N ASN A 151 -12.63 -25.56 60.15
CA ASN A 151 -12.17 -24.20 59.84
C ASN A 151 -10.86 -24.19 59.02
N SER A 152 -10.07 -25.26 59.03
CA SER A 152 -8.81 -25.33 58.28
C SER A 152 -8.99 -25.62 56.78
N TYR A 153 -10.16 -26.12 56.35
CA TYR A 153 -10.51 -26.30 54.93
C TYR A 153 -11.16 -25.07 54.30
N CYS A 154 -11.52 -24.07 55.10
CA CYS A 154 -12.18 -22.84 54.67
C CYS A 154 -11.33 -21.60 55.02
N ASN A 155 -10.07 -21.58 54.57
CA ASN A 155 -9.31 -20.32 54.55
C ASN A 155 -9.83 -19.47 53.37
N PRO A 156 -10.55 -18.36 53.61
CA PRO A 156 -11.21 -17.59 52.54
C PRO A 156 -10.22 -17.08 51.49
N SER A 157 -9.01 -16.70 51.93
CA SER A 157 -7.95 -16.23 51.01
C SER A 157 -7.51 -17.28 49.98
N VAL A 158 -7.54 -18.58 50.33
CA VAL A 158 -7.21 -19.66 49.39
C VAL A 158 -8.33 -19.85 48.38
N ARG A 159 -9.60 -19.77 48.82
CA ARG A 159 -10.75 -19.85 47.93
C ARG A 159 -10.81 -18.68 46.96
N GLU A 160 -10.62 -17.46 47.46
CA GLU A 160 -10.54 -16.24 46.65
C GLU A 160 -9.40 -16.32 45.61
N ALA A 161 -8.24 -16.88 45.97
CA ALA A 161 -7.14 -17.11 45.03
C ALA A 161 -7.50 -18.13 43.92
N TYR A 162 -8.20 -19.22 44.26
CA TYR A 162 -8.69 -20.20 43.27
C TYR A 162 -9.77 -19.61 42.35
N ASP A 163 -10.75 -18.90 42.92
CA ASP A 163 -11.82 -18.26 42.15
C ASP A 163 -11.24 -17.17 41.23
N HIS A 164 -10.25 -16.38 41.69
CA HIS A 164 -9.54 -15.41 40.87
C HIS A 164 -8.71 -16.06 39.75
N ALA A 165 -7.96 -17.13 40.05
CA ALA A 165 -7.22 -17.88 39.04
C ALA A 165 -8.14 -18.49 37.98
N TRP A 166 -9.29 -19.03 38.38
CA TRP A 166 -10.30 -19.59 37.47
C TRP A 166 -10.99 -18.51 36.62
N GLN A 167 -11.26 -17.34 37.18
CA GLN A 167 -11.75 -16.17 36.42
C GLN A 167 -10.72 -15.69 35.38
N MET A 168 -9.44 -15.62 35.75
CA MET A 168 -8.36 -15.24 34.82
C MET A 168 -8.22 -16.24 33.66
N GLU A 169 -8.26 -17.54 33.94
CA GLU A 169 -8.21 -18.58 32.91
C GLU A 169 -9.49 -18.59 32.04
N THR A 170 -10.65 -18.28 32.62
CA THR A 170 -11.89 -18.14 31.85
C THR A 170 -11.83 -16.94 30.89
N ARG A 171 -11.42 -15.77 31.38
CA ARG A 171 -11.18 -14.57 30.54
C ARG A 171 -10.20 -14.88 29.40
N ARG A 172 -9.06 -15.50 29.71
CA ARG A 172 -8.08 -15.91 28.68
C ARG A 172 -8.67 -16.80 27.59
N ARG A 173 -9.62 -17.68 27.95
CA ARG A 173 -10.31 -18.56 26.99
C ARG A 173 -11.43 -17.85 26.23
N ASP A 174 -12.05 -16.82 26.81
CA ASP A 174 -12.97 -15.92 26.10
C ASP A 174 -12.22 -14.99 25.14
N ASP A 175 -11.11 -14.38 25.57
CA ASP A 175 -10.25 -13.54 24.72
C ASP A 175 -9.75 -14.31 23.49
N LEU A 176 -9.29 -15.55 23.69
CA LEU A 176 -8.88 -16.43 22.58
C LEU A 176 -10.05 -16.80 21.66
N ARG A 177 -11.26 -16.98 22.19
CA ARG A 177 -12.47 -17.20 21.37
C ARG A 177 -12.82 -15.97 20.53
N HIS A 178 -12.78 -14.77 21.13
CA HIS A 178 -13.04 -13.52 20.41
C HIS A 178 -11.98 -13.27 19.33
N GLN A 179 -10.69 -13.54 19.63
CA GLN A 179 -9.63 -13.44 18.63
C GLN A 179 -9.88 -14.40 17.45
N TRP A 180 -10.21 -15.66 17.70
CA TRP A 180 -10.52 -16.62 16.63
C TRP A 180 -11.78 -16.27 15.84
N GLN A 181 -12.81 -15.71 16.48
CA GLN A 181 -14.01 -15.21 15.78
C GLN A 181 -13.65 -14.03 14.86
N PHE A 182 -12.92 -13.04 15.38
CA PHE A 182 -12.45 -11.89 14.60
C PHE A 182 -11.58 -12.30 13.40
N GLU A 183 -10.67 -13.26 13.59
CA GLU A 183 -9.86 -13.82 12.49
C GLU A 183 -10.73 -14.54 11.45
N LEU A 184 -11.76 -15.28 11.86
CA LEU A 184 -12.68 -15.97 10.95
C LEU A 184 -13.58 -15.00 10.17
N ASP A 185 -14.10 -13.97 10.83
CA ASP A 185 -14.94 -12.94 10.20
C ASP A 185 -14.10 -12.09 9.22
N THR A 186 -12.88 -11.69 9.59
CA THR A 186 -11.94 -11.01 8.67
C THR A 186 -11.66 -11.86 7.42
N MET A 187 -11.39 -13.16 7.60
CA MET A 187 -11.15 -14.10 6.50
C MET A 187 -12.39 -14.39 5.64
N ARG A 188 -13.58 -14.10 6.15
CA ARG A 188 -14.84 -14.17 5.42
C ARG A 188 -15.05 -12.88 4.62
N ASP A 189 -14.91 -11.73 5.24
CA ASP A 189 -15.07 -10.42 4.60
C ASP A 189 -14.06 -10.25 3.44
N GLU A 190 -12.78 -10.61 3.64
CA GLU A 190 -11.77 -10.62 2.57
C GLU A 190 -12.17 -11.51 1.37
N ARG A 191 -12.88 -12.62 1.62
CA ARG A 191 -13.36 -13.52 0.57
C ARG A 191 -14.55 -12.91 -0.16
N ASP A 192 -15.53 -12.41 0.58
CA ASP A 192 -16.73 -11.79 0.02
C ASP A 192 -16.37 -10.54 -0.82
N GLU A 193 -15.36 -9.76 -0.41
CA GLU A 193 -14.79 -8.68 -1.23
C GLU A 193 -14.08 -9.20 -2.50
N TRP A 194 -13.24 -10.23 -2.37
CA TRP A 194 -12.53 -10.80 -3.52
C TRP A 194 -13.50 -11.41 -4.54
N GLU A 195 -14.57 -12.05 -4.09
CA GLU A 195 -15.63 -12.57 -4.95
C GLU A 195 -16.40 -11.45 -5.66
N LYS A 196 -16.73 -10.34 -4.97
CA LYS A 196 -17.34 -9.14 -5.58
C LYS A 196 -16.42 -8.51 -6.64
N GLU A 197 -15.14 -8.31 -6.36
CA GLU A 197 -14.20 -7.73 -7.34
C GLU A 197 -13.97 -8.68 -8.53
N ARG A 198 -13.98 -10.00 -8.31
CA ARG A 198 -13.96 -10.99 -9.40
C ARG A 198 -15.21 -10.94 -10.27
N GLN A 199 -16.40 -10.81 -9.67
CA GLN A 199 -17.66 -10.61 -10.38
C GLN A 199 -17.62 -9.32 -11.21
N ARG A 200 -17.28 -8.18 -10.59
CA ARG A 200 -17.16 -6.89 -11.27
C ARG A 200 -16.22 -6.95 -12.48
N ARG A 201 -15.06 -7.60 -12.37
CA ARG A 201 -14.14 -7.80 -13.51
C ARG A 201 -14.70 -8.72 -14.60
N ALA A 202 -15.45 -9.75 -14.24
CA ALA A 202 -16.10 -10.64 -15.21
C ALA A 202 -17.22 -9.89 -15.96
N GLU A 203 -18.05 -9.13 -15.25
CA GLU A 203 -19.11 -8.28 -15.80
C GLU A 203 -18.55 -7.16 -16.68
N GLU A 204 -17.48 -6.48 -16.25
CA GLU A 204 -16.80 -5.44 -17.04
C GLU A 204 -16.19 -6.01 -18.33
N LYS A 205 -15.59 -7.22 -18.24
CA LYS A 205 -15.10 -7.94 -19.41
C LYS A 205 -16.23 -8.33 -20.35
N GLU A 206 -17.34 -8.88 -19.84
CA GLU A 206 -18.51 -9.22 -20.65
C GLU A 206 -19.17 -7.97 -21.26
N ARG A 207 -19.19 -6.83 -20.55
CA ARG A 207 -19.63 -5.53 -21.06
C ARG A 207 -18.81 -5.15 -22.29
N LYS A 208 -17.48 -5.14 -22.15
CA LYS A 208 -16.54 -4.80 -23.24
C LYS A 208 -16.65 -5.75 -24.42
N GLU A 209 -16.67 -7.07 -24.18
CA GLU A 209 -16.83 -8.08 -25.24
C GLU A 209 -18.20 -8.00 -25.94
N ALA A 210 -19.28 -7.66 -25.23
CA ALA A 210 -20.61 -7.48 -25.82
C ALA A 210 -20.71 -6.21 -26.68
N ILE A 211 -20.18 -5.08 -26.19
CA ILE A 211 -20.12 -3.82 -26.97
C ILE A 211 -19.27 -4.02 -28.24
N GLN A 212 -18.11 -4.67 -28.11
CA GLN A 212 -17.23 -4.97 -29.24
C GLN A 212 -17.87 -5.93 -30.24
N ARG A 213 -18.50 -7.01 -29.78
CA ARG A 213 -19.20 -7.99 -30.64
C ARG A 213 -20.34 -7.34 -31.42
N SER A 214 -21.08 -6.43 -30.81
CA SER A 214 -22.16 -5.71 -31.48
C SER A 214 -21.68 -4.62 -32.42
N ASN A 215 -20.39 -4.25 -32.41
CA ASN A 215 -19.83 -3.21 -33.29
C ASN A 215 -20.60 -1.89 -33.15
N VAL A 216 -20.74 -1.43 -31.89
CA VAL A 216 -21.33 -0.13 -31.56
C VAL A 216 -20.46 0.96 -32.18
N LYS A 217 -21.08 1.83 -32.98
CA LYS A 217 -20.41 2.91 -33.70
C LYS A 217 -21.43 3.97 -34.12
N PHE A 218 -20.94 5.16 -34.43
CA PHE A 218 -21.76 6.15 -35.12
C PHE A 218 -21.88 5.85 -36.63
N GLU A 219 -22.96 6.34 -37.23
CA GLU A 219 -23.02 6.62 -38.68
C GLU A 219 -21.95 7.64 -39.08
N THR A 220 -21.73 7.83 -40.38
CA THR A 220 -20.87 8.91 -40.89
C THR A 220 -21.40 10.25 -40.38
N PRO A 221 -20.62 11.06 -39.64
CA PRO A 221 -21.10 12.34 -39.12
C PRO A 221 -21.52 13.29 -40.23
N ILE A 222 -22.75 13.77 -40.12
CA ILE A 222 -23.36 14.69 -41.09
C ILE A 222 -23.16 16.12 -40.57
N PRO A 223 -22.49 17.00 -41.34
CA PRO A 223 -22.41 18.42 -41.01
C PRO A 223 -23.80 19.06 -41.01
N ARG A 224 -24.08 19.92 -40.03
CA ARG A 224 -25.24 20.82 -40.08
C ARG A 224 -25.02 21.85 -41.19
N ASP A 225 -26.08 22.16 -41.92
CA ASP A 225 -26.02 23.15 -43.00
C ASP A 225 -25.58 24.53 -42.49
N ALA A 226 -26.24 25.01 -41.45
CA ALA A 226 -25.85 26.25 -40.77
C ALA A 226 -24.50 26.08 -40.06
N CYS A 227 -23.59 27.01 -40.28
CA CYS A 227 -22.44 27.22 -39.39
C CYS A 227 -22.91 27.70 -38.01
N SER A 228 -22.15 27.35 -36.96
CA SER A 228 -22.47 27.73 -35.57
C SER A 228 -21.82 29.05 -35.16
N SER A 229 -20.63 29.32 -35.69
CA SER A 229 -19.87 30.58 -35.54
C SER A 229 -18.70 30.56 -36.53
N TYR A 230 -17.88 31.61 -36.57
CA TYR A 230 -16.65 31.62 -37.36
C TYR A 230 -15.78 30.39 -37.09
N GLY A 231 -15.34 29.74 -38.18
CA GLY A 231 -14.53 28.52 -38.15
C GLY A 231 -15.22 27.30 -37.52
N THR A 232 -16.51 27.36 -37.17
CA THR A 232 -17.16 26.36 -36.32
C THR A 232 -18.46 25.81 -36.91
N ARG A 233 -18.58 24.48 -36.93
CA ARG A 233 -19.77 23.76 -37.38
C ARG A 233 -20.16 22.64 -36.42
N GLU A 234 -21.46 22.44 -36.24
CA GLU A 234 -22.01 21.27 -35.56
C GLU A 234 -22.12 20.08 -36.53
N TYR A 235 -21.66 18.91 -36.09
CA TYR A 235 -21.88 17.62 -36.73
C TYR A 235 -22.84 16.78 -35.89
N SER A 236 -23.61 15.89 -36.54
CA SER A 236 -24.46 14.92 -35.83
C SER A 236 -24.45 13.55 -36.52
N ALA A 237 -24.62 12.49 -35.74
CA ALA A 237 -24.60 11.11 -36.24
C ALA A 237 -25.43 10.21 -35.33
N ARG A 238 -26.16 9.26 -35.92
CA ARG A 238 -26.90 8.26 -35.15
C ARG A 238 -25.96 7.20 -34.58
N LEU A 239 -26.18 6.80 -33.32
CA LEU A 239 -25.49 5.65 -32.73
C LEU A 239 -26.16 4.35 -33.21
N LEU A 240 -25.36 3.41 -33.72
CA LEU A 240 -25.80 2.13 -34.27
C LEU A 240 -25.41 0.95 -33.38
N ASN A 241 -26.14 -0.15 -33.59
CA ASN A 241 -25.91 -1.47 -33.01
C ASN A 241 -25.84 -1.51 -31.48
N VAL A 242 -26.50 -0.56 -30.80
CA VAL A 242 -26.63 -0.53 -29.34
C VAL A 242 -27.28 -1.84 -28.86
N PRO A 243 -26.62 -2.65 -28.02
CA PRO A 243 -27.21 -3.88 -27.49
C PRO A 243 -28.34 -3.55 -26.51
N GLU A 244 -29.45 -4.28 -26.57
CA GLU A 244 -30.65 -4.02 -25.75
C GLU A 244 -30.38 -3.97 -24.23
N LYS A 245 -29.31 -4.63 -23.76
CA LYS A 245 -28.91 -4.66 -22.34
C LYS A 245 -28.14 -3.43 -21.84
N PHE A 246 -27.83 -2.44 -22.70
CA PHE A 246 -27.05 -1.25 -22.33
C PHE A 246 -27.80 0.05 -22.58
N ASN A 247 -27.43 1.08 -21.81
CA ASN A 247 -27.97 2.42 -21.98
C ASN A 247 -27.36 3.10 -23.23
N ALA A 248 -28.21 3.43 -24.20
CA ALA A 248 -27.80 4.08 -25.44
C ALA A 248 -27.17 5.46 -25.24
N MET A 249 -27.54 6.20 -24.19
CA MET A 249 -26.99 7.52 -23.87
C MET A 249 -25.58 7.41 -23.27
N GLU A 250 -25.35 6.42 -22.41
CA GLU A 250 -24.05 6.09 -21.82
C GLU A 250 -23.07 5.66 -22.92
N LEU A 251 -23.49 4.72 -23.78
CA LEU A 251 -22.68 4.29 -24.92
C LEU A 251 -22.46 5.39 -25.95
N CYS A 252 -23.39 6.34 -26.12
CA CYS A 252 -23.18 7.51 -26.97
C CYS A 252 -22.03 8.37 -26.43
N ALA A 253 -22.00 8.66 -25.13
CA ALA A 253 -20.93 9.45 -24.51
C ALA A 253 -19.56 8.75 -24.54
N GLU A 254 -19.53 7.41 -24.41
CA GLU A 254 -18.29 6.61 -24.48
C GLU A 254 -17.76 6.39 -25.90
N THR A 255 -18.59 6.48 -26.94
CA THR A 255 -18.20 6.13 -28.31
C THR A 255 -17.52 7.32 -29.01
N GLU A 256 -16.44 7.03 -29.73
CA GLU A 256 -15.72 8.04 -30.53
C GLU A 256 -16.02 7.89 -32.03
N VAL A 257 -15.92 9.00 -32.75
CA VAL A 257 -15.97 9.02 -34.22
C VAL A 257 -14.84 9.89 -34.78
N SER A 258 -14.40 9.60 -36.01
CA SER A 258 -13.44 10.45 -36.71
C SER A 258 -14.16 11.55 -37.49
N ILE A 259 -13.80 12.81 -37.23
CA ILE A 259 -14.20 13.98 -38.04
C ILE A 259 -12.91 14.65 -38.51
N HIS A 260 -12.77 14.84 -39.82
CA HIS A 260 -11.54 15.36 -40.48
C HIS A 260 -10.26 14.63 -40.05
N GLY A 261 -10.34 13.31 -39.79
CA GLY A 261 -9.22 12.48 -39.35
C GLY A 261 -8.93 12.52 -37.84
N VAL A 262 -9.61 13.35 -37.06
CA VAL A 262 -9.44 13.48 -35.60
C VAL A 262 -10.53 12.68 -34.88
N MET A 263 -10.14 11.80 -33.95
CA MET A 263 -11.10 11.08 -33.10
C MET A 263 -11.68 12.03 -32.04
N LYS A 264 -13.01 12.05 -31.91
CA LYS A 264 -13.73 12.90 -30.96
C LYS A 264 -14.90 12.14 -30.32
N GLN A 265 -15.02 12.25 -29.01
CA GLN A 265 -16.25 11.95 -28.27
C GLN A 265 -17.29 13.05 -28.53
N PRO A 266 -18.60 12.75 -28.52
CA PRO A 266 -19.63 13.76 -28.74
C PRO A 266 -19.61 14.82 -27.63
N SER A 267 -19.79 16.08 -28.02
CA SER A 267 -19.97 17.21 -27.11
C SER A 267 -21.25 17.05 -26.26
N TYR A 268 -22.28 16.46 -26.85
CA TYR A 268 -23.48 16.02 -26.13
C TYR A 268 -24.19 14.89 -26.89
N CYS A 269 -25.03 14.14 -26.17
CA CYS A 269 -25.88 13.09 -26.72
C CYS A 269 -27.35 13.47 -26.60
N LYS A 270 -28.16 13.06 -27.58
CA LYS A 270 -29.59 13.36 -27.64
C LYS A 270 -30.39 12.11 -28.01
N ASP A 271 -31.31 11.71 -27.14
CA ASP A 271 -32.31 10.70 -27.46
C ASP A 271 -33.44 11.33 -28.29
N ASN A 272 -33.61 10.88 -29.54
CA ASN A 272 -34.71 11.28 -30.42
C ASN A 272 -35.92 10.32 -30.30
N GLY A 273 -36.00 9.59 -29.19
CA GLY A 273 -37.11 8.72 -28.80
C GLY A 273 -37.08 7.33 -29.45
N LYS A 274 -38.06 6.51 -29.07
CA LYS A 274 -38.13 5.05 -29.32
C LYS A 274 -37.80 4.59 -30.76
N TRP A 275 -38.07 5.41 -31.77
CA TRP A 275 -37.79 5.10 -33.17
C TRP A 275 -36.67 5.95 -33.79
N GLY A 276 -36.39 7.13 -33.22
CA GLY A 276 -35.29 8.00 -33.63
C GLY A 276 -33.93 7.47 -33.17
N GLY A 277 -33.86 6.89 -31.97
CA GLY A 277 -32.60 6.45 -31.36
C GLY A 277 -31.74 7.63 -30.89
N VAL A 278 -30.56 7.30 -30.36
CA VAL A 278 -29.63 8.30 -29.80
C VAL A 278 -28.69 8.83 -30.89
N TYR A 279 -28.48 10.14 -30.86
CA TYR A 279 -27.53 10.85 -31.71
C TYR A 279 -26.41 11.45 -30.87
N GLY A 280 -25.18 11.32 -31.35
CA GLY A 280 -24.06 12.13 -30.90
C GLY A 280 -24.04 13.44 -31.67
N HIS A 281 -23.62 14.50 -30.99
CA HIS A 281 -23.44 15.84 -31.55
C HIS A 281 -22.04 16.35 -31.22
N TRP A 282 -21.32 16.90 -32.20
CA TRP A 282 -19.96 17.42 -32.05
C TRP A 282 -19.89 18.86 -32.52
N VAL A 283 -19.37 19.76 -31.70
CA VAL A 283 -18.97 21.10 -32.14
C VAL A 283 -17.53 21.02 -32.63
N VAL A 284 -17.30 21.39 -33.89
CA VAL A 284 -16.02 21.25 -34.60
C VAL A 284 -15.55 22.63 -35.04
N ASP A 285 -14.40 23.05 -34.52
CA ASP A 285 -13.78 24.38 -34.64
C ASP A 285 -12.51 24.39 -35.53
N PHE A 286 -12.26 23.30 -36.27
CA PHE A 286 -11.08 23.12 -37.10
C PHE A 286 -11.43 22.59 -38.50
N GLN A 287 -10.68 23.05 -39.51
CA GLN A 287 -10.82 22.69 -40.93
C GLN A 287 -12.18 23.04 -41.57
N GLU A 288 -13.03 23.80 -40.88
CA GLU A 288 -14.31 24.33 -41.39
C GLU A 288 -14.13 25.60 -42.24
N ALA A 289 -13.38 25.51 -43.35
CA ALA A 289 -13.18 26.64 -44.27
C ALA A 289 -14.50 27.20 -44.84
N ALA A 290 -15.54 26.36 -44.93
CA ALA A 290 -16.90 26.76 -45.33
C ALA A 290 -17.70 27.47 -44.22
N CYS A 291 -17.13 27.64 -43.02
CA CYS A 291 -17.63 28.48 -41.93
C CYS A 291 -16.68 29.64 -41.60
N ALA A 292 -15.75 29.97 -42.50
CA ALA A 292 -14.90 31.16 -42.39
C ALA A 292 -15.41 32.25 -43.37
N PRO A 293 -16.49 32.98 -43.03
CA PRO A 293 -16.77 34.23 -43.70
C PRO A 293 -15.66 35.24 -43.39
N TYR A 294 -15.56 36.29 -44.19
CA TYR A 294 -14.53 37.31 -44.02
C TYR A 294 -15.06 38.69 -44.35
N PHE A 295 -14.44 39.70 -43.76
CA PHE A 295 -14.76 41.09 -44.06
C PHE A 295 -13.97 41.56 -45.28
N SER A 296 -14.68 42.18 -46.22
CA SER A 296 -14.14 42.63 -47.49
C SER A 296 -13.43 43.98 -47.38
N LYS A 297 -13.90 45.02 -48.08
CA LYS A 297 -13.27 46.33 -48.08
C LYS A 297 -13.77 47.17 -46.91
N PHE A 298 -12.84 47.59 -46.05
CA PHE A 298 -13.12 48.54 -44.97
C PHE A 298 -13.29 49.96 -45.51
N GLU A 299 -14.49 50.50 -45.34
CA GLU A 299 -14.88 51.86 -45.73
C GLU A 299 -14.89 52.79 -44.52
N ASN A 300 -14.01 53.79 -44.53
CA ASN A 300 -13.99 54.86 -43.51
C ASN A 300 -15.20 55.78 -43.71
N LYS A 301 -16.15 55.76 -42.77
CA LYS A 301 -17.37 56.59 -42.81
C LYS A 301 -17.22 57.93 -42.08
N GLY A 302 -16.03 58.24 -41.59
CA GLY A 302 -15.77 59.41 -40.75
C GLY A 302 -16.07 59.10 -39.27
N CYS A 303 -16.42 60.14 -38.51
CA CYS A 303 -16.65 60.02 -37.07
C CYS A 303 -18.06 59.48 -36.76
N SER A 304 -18.17 58.45 -35.92
CA SER A 304 -19.43 57.72 -35.61
C SER A 304 -20.58 58.64 -35.20
N THR A 305 -20.22 59.54 -34.30
CA THR A 305 -20.91 60.80 -34.07
C THR A 305 -19.76 61.79 -34.10
N ALA A 306 -19.82 62.85 -34.91
CA ALA A 306 -18.77 63.86 -34.97
C ALA A 306 -18.27 64.17 -33.53
N GLY A 307 -16.96 64.16 -33.25
CA GLY A 307 -16.32 64.31 -31.92
C GLY A 307 -16.50 63.16 -30.88
N SER A 308 -17.07 62.02 -31.27
CA SER A 308 -17.03 60.76 -30.51
C SER A 308 -15.60 60.28 -30.24
N GLY A 309 -14.58 60.86 -30.89
CA GLY A 309 -13.21 60.37 -30.84
C GLY A 309 -13.10 58.93 -31.34
N LEU A 310 -14.07 58.49 -32.15
CA LEU A 310 -14.16 57.18 -32.77
C LEU A 310 -14.41 57.41 -34.27
N ARG A 311 -13.71 56.66 -35.11
CA ARG A 311 -14.01 56.53 -36.54
C ARG A 311 -14.82 55.28 -36.75
N THR A 312 -15.90 55.40 -37.50
CA THR A 312 -16.67 54.24 -37.94
C THR A 312 -16.08 53.70 -39.22
N TYR A 313 -15.74 52.41 -39.21
CA TYR A 313 -15.42 51.64 -40.39
C TYR A 313 -16.53 50.64 -40.64
N HIS A 314 -17.03 50.58 -41.88
CA HIS A 314 -17.98 49.57 -42.33
C HIS A 314 -17.22 48.57 -43.22
N SER A 315 -17.45 47.27 -43.03
CA SER A 315 -16.98 46.25 -43.99
C SER A 315 -18.05 45.21 -44.20
N ARG A 316 -18.29 44.83 -45.46
CA ARG A 316 -19.31 43.83 -45.81
C ARG A 316 -18.77 42.44 -45.50
N LEU A 317 -19.58 41.64 -44.79
CA LEU A 317 -19.30 40.24 -44.53
C LEU A 317 -19.59 39.43 -45.80
N GLU A 318 -18.57 38.81 -46.36
CA GLU A 318 -18.65 37.93 -47.52
C GLU A 318 -18.48 36.46 -47.11
N ASN A 319 -18.81 35.54 -48.02
CA ASN A 319 -18.79 34.08 -47.78
C ASN A 319 -19.72 33.62 -46.63
N LEU A 320 -20.79 34.38 -46.36
CA LEU A 320 -21.91 33.96 -45.50
C LEU A 320 -22.89 33.10 -46.31
N ARG A 321 -23.31 31.93 -45.79
CA ARG A 321 -24.29 31.08 -46.47
C ARG A 321 -25.73 31.53 -46.13
N PRO A 322 -26.72 31.28 -47.01
CA PRO A 322 -28.14 31.57 -46.72
C PRO A 322 -28.73 30.81 -45.52
N SER A 323 -28.05 29.76 -45.05
CA SER A 323 -28.44 28.91 -43.92
C SER A 323 -27.92 29.39 -42.57
N ASP A 324 -26.93 30.28 -42.54
CA ASP A 324 -26.18 30.63 -41.33
C ASP A 324 -26.89 31.75 -40.56
N ASP A 325 -26.81 31.76 -39.23
CA ASP A 325 -27.24 32.93 -38.47
C ASP A 325 -26.20 34.04 -38.65
N TRP A 326 -26.57 35.07 -39.41
CA TRP A 326 -25.68 36.16 -39.74
C TRP A 326 -25.17 36.92 -38.51
N LYS A 327 -25.89 36.89 -37.38
CA LYS A 327 -25.47 37.56 -36.14
C LYS A 327 -24.32 36.80 -35.50
N ASP A 328 -24.46 35.49 -35.36
CA ASP A 328 -23.44 34.63 -34.77
C ASP A 328 -22.19 34.62 -35.66
N MET A 329 -22.37 34.48 -36.97
CA MET A 329 -21.25 34.58 -37.92
C MET A 329 -20.57 35.96 -37.87
N CYS A 330 -21.32 37.05 -38.02
CA CYS A 330 -20.73 38.40 -38.04
C CYS A 330 -20.06 38.77 -36.71
N SER A 331 -20.65 38.43 -35.57
CA SER A 331 -20.12 38.77 -34.24
C SER A 331 -18.94 37.92 -33.77
N THR A 332 -18.62 36.83 -34.48
CA THR A 332 -17.47 35.95 -34.19
C THR A 332 -16.41 35.95 -35.29
N THR A 333 -16.65 36.64 -36.41
CA THR A 333 -15.66 36.76 -37.49
C THR A 333 -14.57 37.76 -37.11
N PRO A 334 -13.29 37.38 -37.15
CA PRO A 334 -12.20 38.31 -36.90
C PRO A 334 -11.93 39.21 -38.12
N ALA A 335 -11.25 40.33 -37.87
CA ALA A 335 -10.87 41.30 -38.89
C ALA A 335 -9.46 41.85 -38.63
N ASP A 336 -8.61 41.82 -39.66
CA ASP A 336 -7.30 42.46 -39.68
C ASP A 336 -7.33 43.71 -40.56
N PHE A 337 -7.31 44.90 -39.96
CA PHE A 337 -7.22 46.16 -40.71
C PHE A 337 -6.50 47.26 -39.93
N LEU A 338 -5.89 48.19 -40.65
CA LEU A 338 -5.05 49.27 -40.08
C LEU A 338 -3.91 48.75 -39.17
N GLY A 339 -3.40 47.54 -39.44
CA GLY A 339 -2.34 46.92 -38.64
C GLY A 339 -2.78 46.42 -37.26
N ASN A 340 -4.10 46.28 -37.02
CA ASN A 340 -4.66 45.77 -35.77
C ASN A 340 -5.54 44.55 -36.05
N HIS A 341 -5.47 43.57 -35.15
CA HIS A 341 -6.39 42.43 -35.10
C HIS A 341 -7.62 42.79 -34.27
N PHE A 342 -8.81 42.39 -34.72
CA PHE A 342 -10.05 42.50 -33.99
C PHE A 342 -10.74 41.14 -34.00
N ASP A 343 -11.01 40.57 -32.82
CA ASP A 343 -11.72 39.28 -32.69
C ASP A 343 -13.15 39.35 -33.26
N SER A 344 -13.75 40.55 -33.28
CA SER A 344 -15.10 40.80 -33.76
C SER A 344 -15.36 42.28 -34.11
N PRO A 345 -16.43 42.59 -34.87
CA PRO A 345 -16.97 43.95 -35.02
C PRO A 345 -17.60 44.50 -33.72
N THR A 346 -17.66 45.82 -33.60
CA THR A 346 -18.35 46.50 -32.49
C THR A 346 -19.85 46.27 -32.52
N HIS A 347 -20.45 46.21 -33.71
CA HIS A 347 -21.81 45.70 -33.93
C HIS A 347 -22.00 45.24 -35.37
N CYS A 348 -23.03 44.44 -35.62
CA CYS A 348 -23.38 43.91 -36.92
C CYS A 348 -24.74 44.43 -37.36
N VAL A 349 -24.88 44.77 -38.65
CA VAL A 349 -26.11 45.31 -39.22
C VAL A 349 -26.44 44.61 -40.54
N ASP A 350 -27.70 44.24 -40.69
CA ASP A 350 -28.28 43.80 -41.95
C ASP A 350 -28.82 45.02 -42.72
N TRP A 351 -28.25 45.31 -43.89
CA TRP A 351 -28.75 46.33 -44.82
C TRP A 351 -29.41 45.72 -46.05
N SER A 352 -30.10 44.59 -45.88
CA SER A 352 -30.91 43.93 -46.92
C SER A 352 -31.63 44.94 -47.83
N PRO A 353 -31.40 44.90 -49.17
CA PRO A 353 -30.77 43.83 -49.93
C PRO A 353 -29.23 43.89 -50.04
N HIS A 354 -28.55 44.85 -49.42
CA HIS A 354 -27.10 45.07 -49.54
C HIS A 354 -26.23 44.11 -48.69
N GLY A 355 -26.85 43.15 -48.00
CA GLY A 355 -26.18 42.13 -47.20
C GLY A 355 -25.81 42.59 -45.80
N ILE A 356 -24.94 41.80 -45.17
CA ILE A 356 -24.56 41.93 -43.76
C ILE A 356 -23.25 42.69 -43.64
N TRP A 357 -23.16 43.60 -42.68
CA TRP A 357 -22.03 44.49 -42.48
C TRP A 357 -21.56 44.46 -41.03
N GLY A 358 -20.25 44.29 -40.85
CA GLY A 358 -19.57 44.57 -39.59
C GLY A 358 -19.29 46.07 -39.48
N ILE A 359 -19.44 46.60 -38.28
CA ILE A 359 -19.18 48.00 -37.97
C ILE A 359 -18.18 48.06 -36.80
N TRP A 360 -17.08 48.79 -36.99
CA TRP A 360 -16.06 49.05 -35.96
C TRP A 360 -16.01 50.53 -35.65
N ASP A 361 -16.17 50.87 -34.38
CA ASP A 361 -15.90 52.21 -33.87
C ASP A 361 -14.49 52.22 -33.26
N VAL A 362 -13.50 52.58 -34.07
CA VAL A 362 -12.07 52.54 -33.73
C VAL A 362 -11.62 53.90 -33.20
N SER A 363 -10.81 53.95 -32.14
CA SER A 363 -10.40 55.22 -31.52
C SER A 363 -9.58 56.12 -32.45
N ASP A 364 -10.11 57.32 -32.65
CA ASP A 364 -9.49 58.42 -33.40
C ASP A 364 -8.20 58.91 -32.70
N ALA A 365 -8.04 58.59 -31.41
CA ALA A 365 -6.87 58.91 -30.60
C ALA A 365 -5.58 58.16 -31.01
N ASN A 366 -5.65 57.09 -31.82
CA ASN A 366 -4.45 56.37 -32.27
C ASN A 366 -3.83 56.93 -33.57
N TRP A 367 -4.32 58.05 -34.13
CA TRP A 367 -3.72 58.69 -35.30
C TRP A 367 -3.45 60.21 -35.10
N TYR A 368 -2.46 60.56 -34.28
CA TYR A 368 -1.96 61.94 -34.21
C TYR A 368 -1.07 62.32 -35.41
N THR A 369 -1.51 62.09 -36.65
CA THR A 369 -0.94 62.75 -37.84
C THR A 369 -2.00 62.99 -38.91
N THR A 370 -2.17 64.27 -39.27
CA THR A 370 -2.86 64.81 -40.46
C THR A 370 -4.40 64.67 -40.55
N GLY A 371 -5.15 65.67 -40.03
CA GLY A 371 -6.39 66.12 -40.71
C GLY A 371 -7.68 66.37 -39.91
N LEU A 372 -7.72 67.48 -39.16
CA LEU A 372 -8.85 68.41 -38.86
C LEU A 372 -10.35 68.00 -39.06
N ASN A 373 -11.17 68.44 -38.07
CA ASN A 373 -12.65 68.49 -37.98
C ASN A 373 -13.36 67.11 -37.79
N SER A 374 -14.41 66.94 -36.98
CA SER A 374 -15.45 67.88 -36.50
C SER A 374 -16.17 67.44 -35.19
N TYR A 375 -16.64 68.42 -34.39
CA TYR A 375 -17.67 68.50 -33.31
C TYR A 375 -18.54 67.32 -32.81
N CYS A 376 -18.47 66.96 -31.50
CA CYS A 376 -19.58 66.30 -30.76
C CYS A 376 -20.14 67.17 -29.66
N ASN A 377 -21.41 66.94 -29.35
CA ASN A 377 -21.90 67.11 -27.99
C ASN A 377 -21.32 66.00 -27.07
N PRO A 378 -20.46 66.31 -26.09
CA PRO A 378 -19.81 65.29 -25.25
C PRO A 378 -20.79 64.46 -24.40
N ALA A 379 -21.99 64.98 -24.12
CA ALA A 379 -22.95 64.34 -23.23
C ALA A 379 -23.52 63.02 -23.79
N VAL A 380 -23.78 62.97 -25.10
CA VAL A 380 -24.35 61.77 -25.76
C VAL A 380 -23.29 60.66 -25.87
N ARG A 381 -22.06 61.03 -26.26
CA ARG A 381 -20.88 60.14 -26.21
C ARG A 381 -20.72 59.54 -24.81
N ALA A 382 -20.79 60.37 -23.77
CA ALA A 382 -20.65 59.91 -22.39
C ALA A 382 -21.80 59.01 -21.91
N ALA A 383 -23.01 59.11 -22.49
CA ALA A 383 -24.14 58.24 -22.13
C ALA A 383 -24.01 56.85 -22.77
N PHE A 384 -23.70 56.78 -24.08
CA PHE A 384 -23.53 55.52 -24.80
C PHE A 384 -22.32 54.71 -24.27
N MET A 385 -21.17 55.37 -24.03
CA MET A 385 -20.00 54.69 -23.45
C MET A 385 -20.32 54.12 -22.07
N ARG A 386 -21.02 54.86 -21.20
CA ARG A 386 -21.45 54.35 -19.88
C ARG A 386 -22.34 53.10 -19.97
N GLN A 387 -23.22 53.01 -20.98
CA GLN A 387 -24.05 51.82 -21.16
C GLN A 387 -23.22 50.62 -21.64
N ARG A 388 -22.39 50.80 -22.67
CA ARG A 388 -21.49 49.75 -23.18
C ARG A 388 -20.48 49.28 -22.12
N GLU A 389 -19.97 50.20 -21.29
CA GLU A 389 -19.13 49.88 -20.12
C GLU A 389 -19.86 49.05 -19.05
N MET A 390 -21.18 49.20 -18.89
CA MET A 390 -21.96 48.35 -17.97
C MET A 390 -22.18 46.95 -18.56
N GLU A 391 -22.47 46.85 -19.85
CA GLU A 391 -22.64 45.56 -20.55
C GLU A 391 -21.33 44.77 -20.60
N ILE A 392 -20.20 45.41 -20.92
CA ILE A 392 -18.86 44.79 -20.88
C ILE A 392 -18.52 44.32 -19.47
N ARG A 393 -18.72 45.16 -18.44
CA ARG A 393 -18.48 44.75 -17.04
C ARG A 393 -19.33 43.55 -16.63
N HIS A 394 -20.59 43.49 -17.04
CA HIS A 394 -21.46 42.36 -16.72
C HIS A 394 -20.99 41.06 -17.40
N GLN A 395 -20.54 41.13 -18.66
CA GLN A 395 -19.96 39.98 -19.35
C GLN A 395 -18.60 39.56 -18.77
N GLU A 396 -17.76 40.51 -18.34
CA GLU A 396 -16.51 40.22 -17.61
C GLU A 396 -16.79 39.55 -16.26
N GLU A 397 -17.80 40.01 -15.51
CA GLU A 397 -18.20 39.41 -14.24
C GLU A 397 -18.69 37.97 -14.41
N GLN A 398 -19.56 37.69 -15.39
CA GLN A 398 -19.99 36.33 -15.69
C GLN A 398 -18.82 35.43 -16.16
N ARG A 399 -17.91 35.96 -16.99
CA ARG A 399 -16.72 35.23 -17.44
C ARG A 399 -15.78 34.91 -16.27
N ARG A 400 -15.60 35.84 -15.33
CA ARG A 400 -14.81 35.62 -14.09
C ARG A 400 -15.45 34.59 -13.17
N GLN A 401 -16.79 34.60 -13.03
CA GLN A 401 -17.51 33.55 -12.28
C GLN A 401 -17.32 32.18 -12.92
N TRP A 402 -17.52 32.06 -14.24
CA TRP A 402 -17.34 30.81 -14.98
C TRP A 402 -15.91 30.27 -14.88
N GLU A 403 -14.89 31.10 -15.06
CA GLU A 403 -13.49 30.68 -14.90
C GLU A 403 -13.16 30.26 -13.46
N PHE A 404 -13.75 30.90 -12.45
CA PHE A 404 -13.59 30.51 -11.05
C PHE A 404 -14.23 29.12 -10.77
N GLU A 405 -15.49 28.92 -11.17
CA GLU A 405 -16.17 27.63 -11.03
C GLU A 405 -15.41 26.51 -11.76
N LYS A 406 -14.95 26.79 -12.98
CA LYS A 406 -14.17 25.86 -13.81
C LYS A 406 -12.83 25.49 -13.17
N ALA A 407 -12.15 26.44 -12.53
CA ALA A 407 -10.93 26.19 -11.77
C ALA A 407 -11.21 25.32 -10.52
N GLU A 408 -12.26 25.60 -9.76
CA GLU A 408 -12.69 24.79 -8.62
C GLU A 408 -13.02 23.34 -9.03
N TRP A 409 -13.72 23.17 -10.18
CA TRP A 409 -14.03 21.87 -10.75
C TRP A 409 -12.81 21.11 -11.28
N GLN A 410 -11.74 21.81 -11.69
CA GLN A 410 -10.46 21.20 -12.05
C GLN A 410 -9.68 20.77 -10.81
N GLU A 411 -9.55 21.64 -9.80
CA GLU A 411 -8.87 21.34 -8.54
C GLU A 411 -9.48 20.11 -7.84
N ARG A 412 -10.81 20.05 -7.73
CA ARG A 412 -11.54 18.91 -7.14
C ARG A 412 -11.35 17.61 -7.93
N ARG A 413 -11.17 17.69 -9.25
CA ARG A 413 -10.90 16.52 -10.10
C ARG A 413 -9.47 16.01 -9.90
N ASP A 414 -8.50 16.90 -9.76
CA ASP A 414 -7.11 16.57 -9.49
C ASP A 414 -6.93 16.02 -8.06
N GLU A 415 -7.70 16.53 -7.09
CA GLU A 415 -7.80 16.00 -5.73
C GLU A 415 -8.32 14.54 -5.74
N TRP A 416 -9.46 14.28 -6.39
CA TRP A 416 -9.98 12.91 -6.56
C TRP A 416 -9.05 11.99 -7.38
N GLY A 417 -8.22 12.56 -8.25
CA GLY A 417 -7.15 11.83 -8.95
C GLY A 417 -6.07 11.36 -7.99
N LYS A 418 -5.52 12.28 -7.19
CA LYS A 418 -4.48 11.99 -6.17
C LYS A 418 -4.98 10.98 -5.13
N GLU A 419 -6.19 11.20 -4.60
CA GLU A 419 -6.82 10.29 -3.64
C GLU A 419 -6.90 8.88 -4.24
N ARG A 420 -7.39 8.73 -5.48
CA ARG A 420 -7.47 7.42 -6.16
C ARG A 420 -6.11 6.75 -6.33
N ASP A 421 -5.07 7.51 -6.64
CA ASP A 421 -3.70 7.00 -6.77
C ASP A 421 -3.11 6.57 -5.42
N GLU A 422 -3.45 7.24 -4.33
CA GLU A 422 -3.09 6.86 -2.95
C GLU A 422 -3.81 5.57 -2.52
N TRP A 423 -5.14 5.48 -2.70
CA TRP A 423 -5.91 4.23 -2.52
C TRP A 423 -5.47 3.10 -3.47
N GLY A 424 -4.81 3.42 -4.58
CA GLY A 424 -4.18 2.46 -5.48
C GLY A 424 -2.92 1.86 -4.85
N LYS A 425 -1.99 2.72 -4.41
CA LYS A 425 -0.74 2.32 -3.75
C LYS A 425 -0.98 1.51 -2.49
N GLU A 426 -1.85 1.99 -1.59
CA GLU A 426 -2.14 1.31 -0.32
C GLU A 426 -2.64 -0.12 -0.56
N ARG A 427 -3.54 -0.28 -1.54
CA ARG A 427 -4.10 -1.59 -1.93
C ARG A 427 -3.05 -2.54 -2.49
N ASP A 428 -2.09 -2.03 -3.27
CA ASP A 428 -0.98 -2.81 -3.80
C ASP A 428 0.02 -3.21 -2.70
N GLU A 429 0.26 -2.34 -1.71
CA GLU A 429 1.04 -2.66 -0.51
C GLU A 429 0.37 -3.76 0.33
N TRP A 430 -0.93 -3.64 0.62
CA TRP A 430 -1.72 -4.68 1.29
C TRP A 430 -1.74 -6.01 0.52
N ALA A 431 -1.75 -5.97 -0.82
CA ALA A 431 -1.67 -7.17 -1.66
C ALA A 431 -0.27 -7.83 -1.61
N GLN A 432 0.80 -7.04 -1.55
CA GLN A 432 2.17 -7.53 -1.38
C GLN A 432 2.39 -8.13 0.01
N GLU A 433 1.97 -7.46 1.08
CA GLU A 433 2.13 -7.96 2.45
C GLU A 433 1.30 -9.23 2.70
N ARG A 434 0.07 -9.33 2.16
CA ARG A 434 -0.69 -10.60 2.21
C ARG A 434 0.01 -11.73 1.45
N ARG A 435 0.63 -11.45 0.30
CA ARG A 435 1.43 -12.45 -0.44
C ARG A 435 2.62 -12.92 0.41
N ARG A 436 3.39 -11.98 0.98
CA ARG A 436 4.53 -12.27 1.86
C ARG A 436 4.12 -13.14 3.05
N ARG A 437 3.00 -12.83 3.71
CA ARG A 437 2.45 -13.65 4.83
C ARG A 437 2.03 -15.05 4.38
N MET A 438 1.40 -15.19 3.21
CA MET A 438 1.04 -16.51 2.66
C MET A 438 2.27 -17.34 2.30
N GLU A 439 3.29 -16.74 1.69
CA GLU A 439 4.56 -17.40 1.37
C GLU A 439 5.32 -17.79 2.64
N GLU A 440 5.37 -16.92 3.65
CA GLU A 440 5.97 -17.22 4.97
C GLU A 440 5.23 -18.36 5.69
N LYS A 441 3.89 -18.37 5.66
CA LYS A 441 3.07 -19.45 6.22
C LYS A 441 3.29 -20.77 5.48
N LYS A 442 3.37 -20.74 4.14
CA LYS A 442 3.67 -21.90 3.30
C LYS A 442 5.08 -22.43 3.58
N ARG A 443 6.08 -21.56 3.71
CA ARG A 443 7.46 -21.91 4.10
C ARG A 443 7.51 -22.60 5.47
N LYS A 444 6.89 -22.00 6.50
CA LYS A 444 6.81 -22.61 7.85
C LYS A 444 6.08 -23.95 7.83
N GLU A 445 5.02 -24.09 7.04
CA GLU A 445 4.33 -25.37 6.90
C GLU A 445 5.15 -26.42 6.14
N ALA A 446 5.89 -26.04 5.09
CA ALA A 446 6.78 -26.94 4.37
C ALA A 446 7.88 -27.49 5.29
N ILE A 447 8.55 -26.63 6.06
CA ILE A 447 9.55 -27.01 7.07
C ILE A 447 8.93 -27.99 8.09
N ARG A 448 7.74 -27.67 8.62
CA ARG A 448 7.03 -28.53 9.58
C ARG A 448 6.68 -29.90 9.00
N ARG A 449 6.18 -29.97 7.75
CA ARG A 449 5.81 -31.22 7.09
C ARG A 449 7.04 -32.07 6.74
N ALA A 450 8.14 -31.43 6.39
CA ALA A 450 9.38 -32.11 6.04
C ALA A 450 10.06 -32.79 7.23
N HIS A 451 9.78 -32.34 8.46
CA HIS A 451 10.46 -32.84 9.67
C HIS A 451 11.99 -32.71 9.53
N VAL A 452 12.44 -31.51 9.17
CA VAL A 452 13.85 -31.14 9.09
C VAL A 452 14.49 -31.39 10.46
N LYS A 453 15.57 -32.16 10.48
CA LYS A 453 16.30 -32.53 11.70
C LYS A 453 17.75 -32.87 11.36
N PHE A 454 18.63 -32.76 12.34
CA PHE A 454 19.96 -33.35 12.22
C PHE A 454 19.93 -34.87 12.39
N GLU A 455 20.91 -35.55 11.82
CA GLU A 455 21.35 -36.86 12.29
C GLU A 455 21.84 -36.80 13.75
N ILE A 456 22.10 -37.96 14.36
CA ILE A 456 22.70 -38.03 15.70
C ILE A 456 24.10 -37.39 15.61
N PRO A 457 24.37 -36.27 16.31
CA PRO A 457 25.64 -35.58 16.16
C PRO A 457 26.81 -36.46 16.58
N SER A 458 27.76 -36.59 15.68
CA SER A 458 28.92 -37.46 15.86
C SER A 458 30.11 -36.64 16.36
N PRO A 459 30.76 -37.05 17.47
CA PRO A 459 31.95 -36.37 17.96
C PRO A 459 33.13 -36.53 17.00
N HIS A 460 33.87 -35.46 16.78
CA HIS A 460 35.13 -35.51 16.05
C HIS A 460 36.16 -36.36 16.81
N LYS A 461 37.13 -36.96 16.09
CA LYS A 461 38.11 -37.84 16.75
C LYS A 461 38.99 -37.06 17.73
N SER A 462 39.48 -35.90 17.30
CA SER A 462 40.28 -34.97 18.11
C SER A 462 39.42 -34.13 19.06
N CYS A 463 40.00 -33.75 20.19
CA CYS A 463 39.52 -32.64 21.02
C CYS A 463 39.96 -31.29 20.41
N LEU A 464 39.21 -30.21 20.69
CA LEU A 464 39.55 -28.85 20.26
C LEU A 464 40.44 -28.12 21.28
N SER A 465 40.20 -28.37 22.56
CA SER A 465 40.97 -27.87 23.71
C SER A 465 40.56 -28.64 24.96
N TYR A 466 41.14 -28.33 26.12
CA TYR A 466 40.68 -28.88 27.39
C TYR A 466 39.17 -28.74 27.57
N GLY A 467 38.53 -29.85 27.95
CA GLY A 467 37.08 -29.97 28.14
C GLY A 467 36.23 -29.75 26.89
N THR A 468 36.81 -29.51 25.71
CA THR A 468 36.07 -29.02 24.53
C THR A 468 36.25 -29.91 23.31
N ARG A 469 35.15 -30.26 22.66
CA ARG A 469 35.13 -31.13 21.47
C ARG A 469 34.21 -30.59 20.39
N GLU A 470 34.54 -30.88 19.13
CA GLU A 470 33.65 -30.61 18.00
C GLU A 470 32.71 -31.80 17.77
N TYR A 471 31.45 -31.51 17.48
CA TYR A 471 30.44 -32.44 16.98
C TYR A 471 29.98 -31.98 15.59
N SER A 472 29.63 -32.92 14.72
CA SER A 472 29.01 -32.61 13.43
C SER A 472 27.90 -33.59 13.07
N ALA A 473 26.92 -33.11 12.29
CA ALA A 473 25.75 -33.90 11.89
C ALA A 473 25.21 -33.40 10.54
N GLN A 474 24.77 -34.32 9.68
CA GLN A 474 24.08 -33.96 8.44
C GLN A 474 22.66 -33.45 8.74
N LEU A 475 22.22 -32.41 8.03
CA LEU A 475 20.83 -31.94 8.04
C LEU A 475 19.98 -32.80 7.08
N LEU A 476 18.97 -33.47 7.61
CA LEU A 476 18.08 -34.36 6.87
C LEU A 476 16.73 -33.72 6.53
N ASN A 477 16.08 -34.31 5.52
CA ASN A 477 14.74 -33.96 5.03
C ASN A 477 14.59 -32.49 4.60
N VAL A 478 15.64 -31.90 4.02
CA VAL A 478 15.57 -30.54 3.47
C VAL A 478 14.69 -30.53 2.22
N PRO A 479 13.64 -29.68 2.14
CA PRO A 479 12.86 -29.52 0.91
C PRO A 479 13.67 -28.87 -0.22
N ASP A 480 13.50 -29.37 -1.45
CA ASP A 480 14.20 -28.86 -2.65
C ASP A 480 13.95 -27.36 -2.94
N ASP A 481 12.85 -26.80 -2.42
CA ASP A 481 12.45 -25.40 -2.59
C ASP A 481 12.99 -24.44 -1.52
N LEU A 482 13.78 -24.93 -0.55
CA LEU A 482 14.31 -24.15 0.57
C LEU A 482 15.84 -24.16 0.66
N ASN A 483 16.41 -23.08 1.20
CA ASN A 483 17.85 -22.97 1.40
C ASN A 483 18.31 -23.84 2.58
N ALA A 484 19.02 -24.92 2.29
CA ALA A 484 19.55 -25.88 3.27
C ALA A 484 20.47 -25.23 4.32
N LEU A 485 21.24 -24.22 3.94
CA LEU A 485 22.16 -23.52 4.85
C LEU A 485 21.39 -22.62 5.82
N GLU A 486 20.34 -21.94 5.35
CA GLU A 486 19.46 -21.15 6.21
C GLU A 486 18.74 -22.05 7.23
N LEU A 487 18.20 -23.19 6.78
CA LEU A 487 17.55 -24.18 7.65
C LEU A 487 18.52 -24.79 8.68
N CYS A 488 19.78 -24.99 8.32
CA CYS A 488 20.80 -25.48 9.24
C CYS A 488 21.05 -24.52 10.42
N ASN A 489 21.09 -23.20 10.17
CA ASN A 489 21.30 -22.19 11.20
C ASN A 489 20.09 -22.03 12.16
N ASP A 490 18.88 -22.42 11.70
CA ASP A 490 17.66 -22.39 12.51
C ASP A 490 17.35 -23.70 13.25
N ALA A 491 17.85 -24.83 12.76
CA ALA A 491 17.62 -26.15 13.35
C ALA A 491 18.45 -26.38 14.63
N GLU A 492 17.92 -27.19 15.54
CA GLU A 492 18.60 -27.59 16.78
C GLU A 492 19.00 -29.06 16.75
N GLY A 493 20.25 -29.34 17.11
CA GLY A 493 20.77 -30.69 17.33
C GLY A 493 20.73 -31.05 18.82
N SER A 494 20.56 -32.34 19.13
CA SER A 494 20.64 -32.85 20.50
C SER A 494 22.02 -33.41 20.78
N ILE A 495 22.76 -32.80 21.72
CA ILE A 495 24.09 -33.27 22.14
C ILE A 495 24.07 -33.47 23.66
N HIS A 496 24.37 -34.69 24.11
CA HIS A 496 24.25 -35.12 25.52
C HIS A 496 22.89 -34.77 26.16
N GLY A 497 21.82 -34.77 25.36
CA GLY A 497 20.46 -34.40 25.79
C GLY A 497 20.17 -32.90 25.79
N VAL A 498 21.13 -32.04 25.49
CA VAL A 498 20.96 -30.58 25.36
C VAL A 498 20.62 -30.25 23.90
N MET A 499 19.51 -29.54 23.67
CA MET A 499 19.19 -28.99 22.35
C MET A 499 19.97 -27.68 22.15
N LYS A 500 20.76 -27.59 21.08
CA LYS A 500 21.51 -26.38 20.69
C LYS A 500 21.52 -26.21 19.17
N ARG A 501 21.43 -24.97 18.69
CA ARG A 501 21.76 -24.61 17.30
C ARG A 501 23.25 -24.85 17.01
N PRO A 502 23.64 -25.19 15.77
CA PRO A 502 25.05 -25.27 15.40
C PRO A 502 25.74 -23.91 15.54
N ASP A 503 27.03 -23.94 15.88
CA ASP A 503 27.88 -22.74 15.93
C ASP A 503 28.28 -22.28 14.52
N TYR A 504 28.31 -23.20 13.54
CA TYR A 504 28.37 -22.88 12.10
C TYR A 504 27.81 -24.03 11.24
N CYS A 505 27.50 -23.73 9.98
CA CYS A 505 27.01 -24.69 9.01
C CYS A 505 27.92 -24.76 7.78
N GLU A 506 28.16 -25.96 7.26
CA GLU A 506 29.04 -26.24 6.11
C GLU A 506 28.25 -26.95 5.01
N ASP A 507 28.23 -26.41 3.78
CA ASP A 507 27.69 -27.12 2.61
C ASP A 507 28.78 -27.98 1.97
N LYS A 508 28.63 -29.31 2.07
CA LYS A 508 29.57 -30.29 1.48
C LYS A 508 29.18 -30.66 0.04
N GLY A 509 28.28 -29.89 -0.56
CA GLY A 509 27.84 -30.03 -1.94
C GLY A 509 26.74 -31.06 -2.13
N LYS A 510 26.19 -31.10 -3.34
CA LYS A 510 24.92 -31.76 -3.72
C LYS A 510 24.71 -33.20 -3.22
N TRP A 511 25.77 -33.98 -3.01
CA TRP A 511 25.69 -35.38 -2.60
C TRP A 511 25.91 -35.62 -1.10
N ALA A 512 26.59 -34.69 -0.41
CA ALA A 512 26.84 -34.77 1.02
C ALA A 512 25.90 -33.84 1.83
N GLY A 513 25.30 -32.84 1.19
CA GLY A 513 24.37 -31.91 1.83
C GLY A 513 25.04 -30.99 2.85
N VAL A 514 24.21 -30.36 3.69
CA VAL A 514 24.66 -29.39 4.69
C VAL A 514 24.87 -30.08 6.03
N PHE A 515 25.98 -29.75 6.69
CA PHE A 515 26.34 -30.20 8.04
C PHE A 515 26.21 -29.04 9.02
N GLY A 516 25.64 -29.32 10.20
CA GLY A 516 25.77 -28.48 11.38
C GLY A 516 27.01 -28.88 12.18
N HIS A 517 27.68 -27.91 12.79
CA HIS A 517 28.87 -28.10 13.60
C HIS A 517 28.68 -27.43 14.96
N TRP A 518 29.05 -28.12 16.04
CA TRP A 518 28.90 -27.62 17.42
C TRP A 518 30.22 -27.75 18.18
N ARG A 519 30.58 -26.71 18.92
CA ARG A 519 31.64 -26.74 19.93
C ARG A 519 31.00 -26.98 21.28
N VAL A 520 31.42 -28.06 21.95
CA VAL A 520 30.80 -28.62 23.15
C VAL A 520 31.86 -28.67 24.25
N ASP A 521 31.64 -27.91 25.32
CA ASP A 521 32.53 -27.72 26.47
C ASP A 521 32.04 -28.45 27.75
N PHE A 522 30.93 -29.17 27.64
CA PHE A 522 30.28 -29.91 28.73
C PHE A 522 30.27 -31.42 28.48
N GLN A 523 30.41 -32.20 29.55
CA GLN A 523 30.39 -33.68 29.55
C GLN A 523 31.49 -34.38 28.71
N GLU A 524 32.43 -33.62 28.11
CA GLU A 524 33.60 -34.15 27.39
C GLU A 524 34.72 -34.67 28.31
N ALA A 525 34.44 -35.71 29.10
CA ALA A 525 35.44 -36.35 29.97
C ALA A 525 36.67 -36.87 29.18
N ALA A 526 36.48 -37.28 27.93
CA ALA A 526 37.55 -37.73 27.04
C ALA A 526 38.47 -36.59 26.54
N CYS A 527 38.09 -35.32 26.73
CA CYS A 527 38.90 -34.14 26.41
C CYS A 527 39.46 -33.45 27.66
N LYS A 528 39.53 -34.17 28.79
CA LYS A 528 40.13 -33.69 30.04
C LYS A 528 41.38 -34.52 30.36
N PRO A 529 42.52 -34.24 29.70
CA PRO A 529 43.81 -34.66 30.23
C PRO A 529 44.10 -33.97 31.56
N SER A 530 45.09 -34.45 32.30
CA SER A 530 45.44 -33.93 33.62
C SER A 530 46.94 -33.96 33.84
N PHE A 531 47.46 -33.00 34.60
CA PHE A 531 48.85 -33.02 34.99
C PHE A 531 49.10 -33.96 36.19
N SER A 532 50.20 -34.71 36.11
CA SER A 532 50.70 -35.63 37.13
C SER A 532 51.27 -34.89 38.35
N THR A 533 52.12 -35.56 39.15
CA THR A 533 52.93 -34.92 40.19
C THR A 533 53.79 -33.78 39.65
N PHE A 534 53.83 -32.66 40.38
CA PHE A 534 54.63 -31.48 40.05
C PHE A 534 56.02 -31.61 40.65
N ASP A 535 57.03 -31.67 39.79
CA ASP A 535 58.44 -31.61 40.18
C ASP A 535 58.89 -30.15 40.33
N ASP A 536 59.33 -29.77 41.52
CA ASP A 536 60.12 -28.54 41.75
C ASP A 536 61.50 -28.70 41.07
N LYS A 537 61.87 -27.78 40.19
CA LYS A 537 63.19 -27.74 39.53
C LYS A 537 64.10 -26.63 40.07
N GLY A 538 63.68 -25.93 41.12
CA GLY A 538 64.41 -24.82 41.71
C GLY A 538 64.20 -23.49 40.99
N CYS A 539 65.04 -22.52 41.33
CA CYS A 539 65.00 -21.18 40.74
C CYS A 539 65.53 -21.20 39.29
N LEU A 540 64.93 -20.38 38.42
CA LEU A 540 65.39 -20.23 37.03
C LEU A 540 66.82 -19.68 36.96
N ASN A 541 67.11 -18.66 37.77
CA ASN A 541 68.44 -18.18 38.13
C ASN A 541 68.40 -17.65 39.57
N ASP A 542 69.55 -17.55 40.24
CA ASP A 542 69.65 -16.88 41.55
C ASP A 542 69.26 -15.40 41.42
N GLY A 543 68.29 -14.93 42.22
CA GLY A 543 67.78 -13.56 42.17
C GLY A 543 66.81 -13.27 41.01
N SER A 544 66.29 -14.31 40.34
CA SER A 544 65.29 -14.17 39.28
C SER A 544 63.87 -13.90 39.79
N GLY A 545 63.56 -14.23 41.05
CA GLY A 545 62.20 -14.22 41.58
C GLY A 545 61.27 -15.26 40.94
N ILE A 546 61.82 -16.26 40.23
CA ILE A 546 61.06 -17.28 39.47
C ILE A 546 61.53 -18.68 39.86
N ARG A 547 60.59 -19.53 40.26
CA ARG A 547 60.77 -20.96 40.48
C ARG A 547 60.08 -21.77 39.38
N ILE A 548 60.74 -22.82 38.89
CA ILE A 548 60.25 -23.66 37.80
C ILE A 548 59.62 -24.94 38.34
N TYR A 549 58.43 -25.27 37.85
CA TYR A 549 57.77 -26.56 38.09
C TYR A 549 57.52 -27.30 36.78
N HIS A 550 57.77 -28.61 36.75
CA HIS A 550 57.45 -29.49 35.62
C HIS A 550 56.37 -30.51 36.02
N SER A 551 55.43 -30.82 35.14
CA SER A 551 54.53 -31.98 35.32
C SER A 551 54.20 -32.64 33.98
N HIS A 552 54.07 -33.97 33.97
CA HIS A 552 53.70 -34.74 32.80
C HIS A 552 52.19 -34.65 32.55
N LEU A 553 51.79 -34.50 31.29
CA LEU A 553 50.39 -34.47 30.87
C LEU A 553 49.90 -35.90 30.59
N GLU A 554 48.97 -36.36 31.41
CA GLU A 554 48.34 -37.68 31.32
C GLU A 554 46.99 -37.62 30.59
N ASN A 555 46.51 -38.77 30.13
CA ASN A 555 45.22 -38.92 29.42
C ASN A 555 45.09 -38.07 28.13
N LEU A 556 46.22 -37.70 27.51
CA LEU A 556 46.27 -37.18 26.14
C LEU A 556 46.05 -38.33 25.14
N ARG A 557 45.27 -38.10 24.09
CA ARG A 557 44.95 -39.12 23.07
C ARG A 557 45.76 -38.89 21.80
N ASP A 558 46.14 -39.97 21.11
CA ASP A 558 46.98 -39.94 19.90
C ASP A 558 46.43 -39.06 18.75
N SER A 559 45.13 -38.77 18.76
CA SER A 559 44.46 -37.93 17.76
C SER A 559 44.39 -36.44 18.12
N ASP A 560 44.74 -36.07 19.34
CA ASP A 560 44.57 -34.71 19.85
C ASP A 560 45.83 -33.87 19.60
N ASP A 561 45.65 -32.57 19.40
CA ASP A 561 46.78 -31.65 19.28
C ASP A 561 47.43 -31.48 20.67
N TRP A 562 48.61 -32.08 20.86
CA TRP A 562 49.30 -32.08 22.13
C TRP A 562 49.65 -30.68 22.64
N GLU A 563 49.89 -29.72 21.74
CA GLU A 563 50.30 -28.37 22.09
C GLU A 563 49.10 -27.61 22.64
N ILE A 564 47.97 -27.66 21.92
CA ILE A 564 46.70 -27.04 22.34
C ILE A 564 46.17 -27.69 23.62
N MET A 565 46.18 -29.03 23.70
CA MET A 565 45.72 -29.72 24.90
C MET A 565 46.61 -29.39 26.10
N CYS A 566 47.93 -29.39 25.96
CA CYS A 566 48.84 -29.00 27.03
C CYS A 566 48.63 -27.55 27.47
N SER A 567 48.55 -26.60 26.54
CA SER A 567 48.44 -25.16 26.88
C SER A 567 47.10 -24.76 27.47
N THR A 568 46.04 -25.55 27.27
CA THR A 568 44.68 -25.26 27.78
C THR A 568 44.26 -26.12 28.96
N THR A 569 45.09 -27.09 29.39
CA THR A 569 44.79 -27.92 30.55
C THR A 569 45.08 -27.16 31.84
N PRO A 570 44.10 -26.96 32.73
CA PRO A 570 44.33 -26.27 33.98
C PRO A 570 45.10 -27.15 34.98
N ALA A 571 45.75 -26.48 35.93
CA ALA A 571 46.49 -27.10 37.02
C ALA A 571 46.19 -26.40 38.35
N ASP A 572 45.96 -27.18 39.40
CA ASP A 572 45.80 -26.70 40.77
C ASP A 572 46.97 -27.22 41.62
N PHE A 573 47.94 -26.35 41.92
CA PHE A 573 49.07 -26.68 42.79
C PHE A 573 49.53 -25.45 43.59
N LEU A 574 50.20 -25.68 44.73
CA LEU A 574 50.60 -24.62 45.67
C LEU A 574 49.45 -23.70 46.15
N GLN A 575 48.21 -24.19 46.17
CA GLN A 575 46.99 -23.41 46.45
C GLN A 575 46.66 -22.33 45.39
N HIS A 576 47.27 -22.42 44.21
CA HIS A 576 46.99 -21.57 43.06
C HIS A 576 46.36 -22.36 41.91
N HIS A 577 45.37 -21.74 41.26
CA HIS A 577 44.82 -22.21 40.00
C HIS A 577 45.60 -21.59 38.84
N PHE A 578 45.90 -22.40 37.83
CA PHE A 578 46.49 -21.97 36.58
C PHE A 578 45.62 -22.49 35.43
N ASP A 579 45.22 -21.61 34.51
CA ASP A 579 44.45 -22.00 33.30
C ASP A 579 45.26 -22.91 32.35
N GLY A 580 46.60 -22.87 32.47
CA GLY A 580 47.55 -23.65 31.70
C GLY A 580 48.99 -23.51 32.21
N PRO A 581 49.94 -24.29 31.68
CA PRO A 581 51.38 -24.07 31.88
C PRO A 581 51.88 -22.80 31.17
N THR A 582 53.00 -22.26 31.64
CA THR A 582 53.71 -21.14 30.98
C THR A 582 54.22 -21.55 29.59
N HIS A 583 54.71 -22.79 29.46
CA HIS A 583 55.10 -23.38 28.18
C HIS A 583 55.00 -24.91 28.20
N CYS A 584 54.89 -25.50 27.01
CA CYS A 584 54.70 -26.94 26.81
C CYS A 584 55.90 -27.56 26.09
N ALA A 585 56.29 -28.77 26.47
CA ALA A 585 57.44 -29.47 25.92
C ALA A 585 57.11 -30.93 25.59
N ASN A 586 57.23 -31.30 24.32
CA ASN A 586 57.20 -32.68 23.87
C ASN A 586 58.59 -33.32 24.07
N ARG A 587 58.67 -34.36 24.90
CA ARG A 587 59.92 -35.08 25.23
C ARG A 587 60.00 -36.47 24.56
N GLY A 588 59.31 -36.63 23.43
CA GLY A 588 59.30 -37.87 22.64
C GLY A 588 58.72 -39.04 23.43
N SER A 589 59.53 -40.07 23.67
CA SER A 589 59.13 -41.26 24.44
C SER A 589 58.76 -40.98 25.90
N HIS A 590 59.09 -39.79 26.43
CA HIS A 590 58.74 -39.36 27.78
C HIS A 590 57.45 -38.51 27.82
N GLY A 591 56.69 -38.50 26.73
CA GLY A 591 55.40 -37.82 26.64
C GLY A 591 55.50 -36.29 26.63
N ILE A 592 54.40 -35.66 27.04
CA ILE A 592 54.19 -34.21 26.96
C ILE A 592 54.27 -33.63 28.37
N TRP A 593 54.92 -32.48 28.52
CA TRP A 593 55.16 -31.85 29.81
C TRP A 593 54.70 -30.40 29.81
N GLY A 594 53.94 -30.02 30.82
CA GLY A 594 53.71 -28.62 31.18
C GLY A 594 54.86 -28.10 32.03
N ILE A 595 55.19 -26.83 31.84
CA ILE A 595 56.22 -26.12 32.60
C ILE A 595 55.65 -24.80 33.08
N TRP A 596 55.76 -24.53 34.39
CA TRP A 596 55.28 -23.30 35.03
C TRP A 596 56.44 -22.49 35.59
N GLU A 597 56.47 -21.21 35.25
CA GLU A 597 57.34 -20.19 35.83
C GLU A 597 56.54 -19.43 36.89
N VAL A 598 56.66 -19.86 38.15
CA VAL A 598 55.90 -19.32 39.28
C VAL A 598 56.76 -18.28 40.01
N ARG A 599 56.18 -17.13 40.36
CA ARG A 599 56.90 -16.12 41.16
C ARG A 599 57.14 -16.62 42.58
N ASP A 600 58.39 -16.57 43.01
CA ASP A 600 58.81 -16.96 44.36
C ASP A 600 59.91 -16.00 44.83
N THR A 601 59.73 -15.38 45.99
CA THR A 601 60.68 -14.42 46.59
C THR A 601 61.83 -15.07 47.36
N SER A 602 61.86 -16.40 47.45
CA SER A 602 63.04 -17.17 47.84
C SER A 602 64.00 -17.45 46.67
N CYS A 603 63.56 -17.13 45.44
CA CYS A 603 64.37 -16.98 44.23
C CYS A 603 64.62 -15.50 43.91
#